data_AF-A0A9E3RJU7-F1
#
_entry.id   AF-A0A9E3RJU7-F1
#
_cell.length_a   1.000
_cell.length_b   1.000
_cell.length_c   1.000
_cell.angle_alpha   90.00
_cell.angle_beta   90.00
_cell.angle_gamma   90.00
#
_symmetry.space_group_name_H-M   'P 1'
#
loop_
_entity.id
_entity.type
_entity.pdbx_description
1 polymer ?
#
loop_
_entity_poly.entity_id
_entity_poly.type
_entity_poly.pdbx_seq_one_letter_code
_entity_poly.pdbx_strand_id
1 'polypeptide(L)' 'MEHYQPYKIRSAQCELCINLIERTRRRCDAFPQGIPPEIWNDEIEHTRPYPGDGGIMFEKKMIRKRR' A
#
# COMPACT_ATOMS: atom_id res chain seq x y z
N MET A 1 31.65 -1.56 -0.11
CA MET A 1 30.80 -0.34 -0.21
C MET A 1 29.64 -0.70 -1.13
N GLU A 2 28.68 -1.46 -0.61
CA GLU A 2 27.48 -1.93 -1.31
C GLU A 2 26.41 -1.87 -0.21
N HIS A 3 25.32 -1.13 -0.27
CA HIS A 3 24.32 -1.06 -1.32
C HIS A 3 23.66 0.33 -1.27
N TYR A 4 23.87 1.17 -2.29
CA TYR A 4 22.98 2.31 -2.54
C TYR A 4 21.85 1.78 -3.43
N GLN A 5 20.67 1.56 -2.84
CA GLN A 5 19.44 1.19 -3.55
C GLN A 5 18.61 2.47 -3.73
N PRO A 6 18.77 3.26 -4.82
CA PRO A 6 18.07 4.54 -5.01
C PRO A 6 16.56 4.40 -5.22
N TYR A 7 16.03 3.18 -5.21
CA TYR A 7 14.63 2.87 -5.40
C TYR A 7 14.15 2.05 -4.20
N LYS A 8 13.77 2.70 -3.10
CA LYS A 8 12.94 2.02 -2.10
C LYS A 8 11.65 1.62 -2.83
N ILE A 9 11.50 0.32 -3.12
CA ILE A 9 10.34 -0.24 -3.82
C ILE A 9 9.12 0.12 -2.97
N ARG A 10 8.24 0.93 -3.54
CA ARG A 10 6.94 1.30 -2.96
C ARG A 10 6.15 0.01 -2.73
N SER A 11 5.32 -0.05 -1.69
CA SER A 11 4.50 -1.23 -1.45
C SER A 11 3.73 -1.65 -2.71
N ALA A 12 4.07 -2.84 -3.25
CA ALA A 12 3.38 -3.37 -4.43
C ALA A 12 1.90 -3.60 -4.11
N GLN A 13 1.60 -3.92 -2.84
CA GLN A 13 0.23 -4.04 -2.35
C GLN A 13 -0.50 -2.71 -2.42
N CYS A 14 0.09 -1.61 -1.95
CA CYS A 14 -0.53 -0.30 -2.02
C CYS A 14 -0.85 0.09 -3.47
N GLU A 15 0.08 -0.09 -4.41
CA GLU A 15 -0.14 0.29 -5.82
C GLU A 15 -1.28 -0.51 -6.47
N LEU A 16 -1.39 -1.78 -6.13
CA LEU A 16 -2.43 -2.69 -6.61
C LEU A 16 -3.74 -2.59 -5.85
N CYS A 17 -3.79 -1.91 -4.70
CA CYS A 17 -4.98 -1.81 -3.87
C CYS A 17 -6.02 -0.83 -4.46
N ILE A 18 -7.29 -1.23 -4.49
CA ILE A 18 -8.41 -0.39 -4.92
C ILE A 18 -8.62 0.81 -3.99
N ASN A 19 -8.33 0.65 -2.70
CA ASN A 19 -8.55 1.67 -1.66
C ASN A 19 -7.47 2.77 -1.64
N LEU A 20 -6.44 2.71 -2.50
CA LEU A 20 -5.40 3.75 -2.54
C LEU A 20 -5.94 5.05 -3.16
N ILE A 21 -6.04 6.10 -2.35
CA ILE A 21 -6.59 7.41 -2.73
C ILE A 21 -5.49 8.35 -3.25
N GLU A 22 -4.39 8.49 -2.50
CA GLU A 22 -3.33 9.44 -2.82
C GLU A 22 -1.94 8.87 -2.58
N ARG A 23 -1.15 8.76 -3.65
CA ARG A 23 0.20 8.18 -3.60
C ARG A 23 1.21 9.07 -2.89
N THR A 24 1.19 10.37 -3.14
CA THR A 24 2.20 11.31 -2.63
C THR A 24 2.11 11.48 -1.11
N ARG A 25 0.88 11.59 -0.59
CA ARG A 25 0.62 11.67 0.86
C ARG A 25 0.43 10.32 1.53
N ARG A 26 0.55 9.22 0.76
CA ARG A 26 0.36 7.84 1.23
C ARG A 26 -0.99 7.68 1.91
N ARG A 27 -2.11 7.94 1.24
CA ARG A 27 -3.44 7.85 1.83
C ARG A 27 -4.29 6.81 1.13
N CYS A 28 -5.07 6.06 1.92
CA CYS A 28 -6.08 5.12 1.45
C CYS A 28 -7.34 5.25 2.33
N ASP A 29 -8.42 4.56 1.97
CA ASP A 29 -9.66 4.58 2.76
C ASP A 29 -9.46 4.05 4.20
N ALA A 30 -8.57 3.06 4.38
CA ALA A 30 -8.20 2.54 5.70
C ALA A 30 -7.39 3.55 6.54
N PHE A 31 -6.54 4.35 5.88
CA PHE A 31 -5.65 5.31 6.52
C PHE A 31 -5.76 6.69 5.85
N PRO A 32 -6.87 7.43 6.09
CA PRO A 32 -7.14 8.71 5.44
C PRO A 32 -6.20 9.83 5.91
N GLN A 33 -5.46 9.63 6.99
CA GLN A 33 -4.45 10.57 7.51
C GLN A 33 -3.02 10.21 7.04
N GLY A 34 -2.80 9.01 6.52
CA GLY A 34 -1.48 8.52 6.14
C GLY A 34 -1.28 7.05 6.48
N ILE A 35 -0.86 6.26 5.50
CA ILE A 35 -0.53 4.84 5.62
C ILE A 35 0.77 4.72 6.43
N PRO A 36 0.78 3.89 7.49
CA PRO A 36 1.96 3.62 8.28
C PRO A 36 3.17 3.20 7.42
N PRO A 37 4.39 3.66 7.74
CA PRO A 37 5.60 3.34 6.97
C PRO A 37 5.85 1.83 6.85
N GLU A 38 5.47 1.04 7.83
CA GLU A 38 5.61 -0.42 7.86
C GLU A 38 4.76 -1.07 6.77
N ILE A 39 3.51 -0.61 6.60
CA ILE A 39 2.64 -1.06 5.51
C ILE A 39 3.14 -0.50 4.17
N TRP A 40 3.52 0.78 4.13
CA TRP A 40 3.96 1.45 2.92
C TRP A 40 5.27 0.88 2.34
N ASN A 41 6.15 0.36 3.20
CA ASN A 41 7.43 -0.24 2.82
C ASN A 41 7.34 -1.77 2.61
N ASP A 42 6.13 -2.36 2.58
CA ASP A 42 5.92 -3.83 2.53
C ASP A 42 6.59 -4.59 3.71
N GLU A 43 6.83 -3.94 4.85
CA GLU A 43 7.28 -4.61 6.08
C GLU A 43 6.13 -5.41 6.70
N ILE A 44 4.88 -4.97 6.49
CA ILE A 44 3.66 -5.63 6.93
C ILE A 44 2.67 -5.69 5.76
N GLU A 45 2.19 -6.91 5.47
CA GLU A 45 1.16 -7.14 4.46
C GLU A 45 -0.21 -6.68 4.97
N HIS A 46 -0.87 -5.79 4.24
CA HIS A 46 -2.21 -5.29 4.59
C HIS A 46 -3.34 -6.26 4.16
N THR A 47 -3.03 -7.56 4.16
CA THR A 47 -3.97 -8.68 3.99
C THR A 47 -4.47 -9.22 5.33
N ARG A 48 -3.92 -8.68 6.43
CA ARG A 48 -4.32 -8.96 7.81
C ARG A 48 -4.84 -7.67 8.46
N PRO A 49 -5.75 -7.78 9.45
CA PRO A 49 -6.17 -6.61 10.22
C PRO A 49 -4.97 -5.86 10.81
N TYR A 50 -4.98 -4.54 10.72
CA TYR A 50 -3.96 -3.67 11.29
C TYR A 50 -4.61 -2.61 12.19
N PRO A 51 -4.01 -2.25 13.34
CA PRO A 51 -4.57 -1.23 14.23
C PRO A 51 -4.90 0.08 13.49
N GLY A 52 -6.18 0.46 13.51
CA GLY A 52 -6.66 1.71 12.92
C GLY A 52 -7.06 1.62 11.44
N ASP A 53 -7.07 0.43 10.82
CA ASP A 53 -7.51 0.21 9.43
C ASP A 53 -9.04 0.30 9.21
N GLY A 54 -9.81 0.39 10.31
CA GLY A 54 -11.27 0.45 10.26
C GLY A 54 -11.94 -0.80 9.69
N GLY A 55 -11.22 -1.93 9.63
CA GLY A 55 -11.68 -3.17 8.99
C GLY A 55 -11.55 -3.18 7.46
N ILE A 56 -10.91 -2.17 6.87
CA ILE A 56 -10.66 -2.10 5.43
C ILE A 56 -9.32 -2.77 5.11
N MET A 57 -9.39 -3.92 4.43
CA MET A 57 -8.19 -4.68 4.03
C MET A 57 -7.79 -4.43 2.58
N PHE A 58 -6.66 -5.01 2.17
CA PHE A 58 -6.22 -5.03 0.79
C PHE A 58 -7.26 -5.70 -0.13
N GLU A 59 -7.63 -4.99 -1.19
CA GLU A 59 -8.41 -5.52 -2.30
C GLU A 59 -7.74 -5.14 -3.62
N LYS A 60 -7.46 -6.14 -4.45
CA LYS A 60 -6.69 -5.96 -5.68
C LYS A 60 -7.54 -5.33 -6.78
N LYS A 61 -7.03 -4.27 -7.42
CA LYS A 61 -7.57 -3.71 -8.67
C LYS A 61 -7.67 -4.83 -9.71
N MET A 62 -8.89 -5.13 -10.16
CA MET A 62 -9.08 -6.02 -11.31
C MET A 62 -8.60 -5.32 -12.58
N ILE A 63 -7.36 -5.59 -13.01
CA ILE A 63 -6.88 -5.16 -14.32
C ILE A 63 -7.57 -6.05 -15.36
N ARG A 64 -8.61 -5.54 -16.02
CA ARG A 64 -9.19 -6.23 -17.18
C ARG A 64 -8.13 -6.31 -18.26
N LYS A 65 -7.67 -7.53 -18.60
CA LYS A 65 -6.84 -7.75 -19.79
C LYS A 65 -7.61 -7.21 -20.99
N ARG A 66 -7.09 -6.17 -21.65
CA ARG A 66 -7.55 -5.80 -23.00
C ARG A 66 -7.17 -6.98 -23.91
N ARG A 67 -8.19 -7.60 -24.48
CA ARG A 67 -8.08 -8.69 -25.46
C ARG A 67 -7.67 -8.12 -26.82
#